data_AF-A0A1B9CL24-F1
#
_entry.id   AF-A0A1B9CL24-F1
#
_cell.length_a   1.000
_cell.length_b   1.000
_cell.length_c   1.000
_cell.angle_alpha   90.00
_cell.angle_beta   90.00
_cell.angle_gamma   90.00
#
_symmetry.space_group_name_H-M   'P 1'
#
loop_
_entity.id
_entity.type
_entity.pdbx_description
1 polymer ?
#
loop_
_entity_poly.entity_id
_entity_poly.type
_entity_poly.pdbx_seq_one_letter_code
_entity_poly.pdbx_strand_id
1 'polypeptide(L)'
;MADEPVTEAAKSPYGPITFLVAVLHVLVVEFATWLFMPYSIVFVLPVVLCYLAISALVMRGRGQLGRIGRGMFIGSLSGPLSLIIFGAAWAIANAIGPL
;
A
#
# COMPACT_ATOMS: atom_id res chain seq x y z
N MET A 1 41.62 24.36 -10.17
CA MET A 1 40.22 24.45 -10.62
C MET A 1 39.73 23.02 -10.62
N ALA A 2 39.14 22.58 -9.50
CA ALA A 2 38.70 21.21 -9.34
C ALA A 2 37.33 21.11 -9.99
N ASP A 3 37.22 20.29 -11.03
CA ASP A 3 35.94 19.92 -11.61
C ASP A 3 35.21 19.06 -10.58
N GLU A 4 34.33 19.68 -9.80
CA GLU A 4 33.36 18.95 -8.98
C GLU A 4 32.51 18.12 -9.95
N PRO A 5 32.53 16.77 -9.86
CA PRO A 5 31.57 15.98 -10.61
C PRO A 5 30.21 16.39 -10.09
N VAL A 6 29.43 17.06 -10.92
CA VAL A 6 28.01 17.35 -10.67
C VAL A 6 27.38 16.01 -10.35
N THR A 7 27.27 15.75 -9.04
CA THR A 7 26.80 14.51 -8.46
C THR A 7 25.58 14.09 -9.26
N GLU A 8 25.66 12.96 -9.96
CA GLU A 8 24.53 12.39 -10.68
C GLU A 8 23.32 12.51 -9.76
N ALA A 9 22.36 13.38 -10.12
CA ALA A 9 21.19 13.63 -9.29
C ALA A 9 20.56 12.27 -8.97
N ALA A 10 20.73 11.82 -7.72
CA ALA A 10 20.39 10.46 -7.32
C ALA A 10 18.95 10.19 -7.74
N LYS A 11 18.77 9.36 -8.77
CA LYS A 11 17.48 9.19 -9.45
C LYS A 11 16.46 8.70 -8.41
N SER A 12 15.55 9.58 -7.98
CA SER A 12 14.67 9.35 -6.83
C SER A 12 14.07 7.92 -6.83
N PRO A 13 14.15 7.18 -5.72
CA PRO A 13 13.56 5.84 -5.61
C PRO A 13 12.03 5.86 -5.66
N TYR A 14 11.42 7.05 -5.55
CA TYR A 14 9.99 7.29 -5.71
C TYR A 14 9.76 8.17 -6.94
N GLY A 15 8.79 7.80 -7.78
CA GLY A 15 8.45 8.58 -8.97
C GLY A 15 7.06 8.24 -9.52
N PRO A 16 6.70 8.77 -10.70
CA PRO A 16 5.34 8.63 -11.26
C PRO A 16 4.85 7.18 -11.37
N ILE A 17 5.76 6.24 -11.72
CA ILE A 17 5.43 4.81 -11.78
C ILE A 17 5.05 4.28 -10.40
N THR A 18 5.79 4.62 -9.35
CA THR A 18 5.48 4.19 -7.97
C THR A 18 4.10 4.68 -7.55
N PHE A 19 3.77 5.93 -7.85
CA PHE A 19 2.47 6.52 -7.56
C PHE A 19 1.35 5.81 -8.32
N LEU A 20 1.49 5.63 -9.63
CA LEU A 20 0.46 4.98 -10.45
C LEU A 20 0.20 3.54 -10.01
N VAL A 21 1.26 2.79 -9.71
CA VAL A 21 1.15 1.43 -9.19
C VAL A 21 0.47 1.42 -7.82
N ALA A 22 0.80 2.36 -6.94
CA ALA A 22 0.16 2.47 -5.63
C ALA A 22 -1.34 2.75 -5.77
N VAL A 23 -1.75 3.75 -6.55
CA VAL A 23 -3.17 4.08 -6.76
C VAL A 23 -3.96 2.90 -7.32
N LEU A 24 -3.39 2.19 -8.31
CA LEU A 24 -4.02 0.99 -8.86
C LEU A 24 -4.23 -0.09 -7.79
N HIS A 25 -3.22 -0.33 -6.94
CA HIS A 25 -3.32 -1.30 -5.87
C HIS A 25 -4.33 -0.87 -4.79
N VAL A 26 -4.35 0.42 -4.41
CA VAL A 26 -5.38 0.95 -3.50
C VAL A 26 -6.77 0.68 -4.06
N LEU A 27 -7.01 0.99 -5.34
CA LEU A 27 -8.31 0.77 -5.97
C LEU A 27 -8.73 -0.70 -5.89
N VAL A 28 -7.85 -1.62 -6.27
CA VAL A 28 -8.16 -3.06 -6.27
C VAL A 28 -8.38 -3.58 -4.86
N VAL A 29 -7.51 -3.21 -3.92
CA VAL A 29 -7.55 -3.71 -2.54
C VAL A 29 -8.75 -3.15 -1.79
N GLU A 30 -9.03 -1.85 -1.90
CA GLU A 30 -10.23 -1.26 -1.30
C GLU A 30 -11.49 -1.84 -1.94
N PHE A 31 -11.56 -1.91 -3.27
CA PHE A 31 -12.72 -2.48 -3.95
C PHE A 31 -13.01 -3.91 -3.49
N ALA A 32 -11.99 -4.76 -3.39
CA ALA A 32 -12.16 -6.11 -2.85
C ALA A 32 -12.56 -6.09 -1.37
N THR A 33 -11.90 -5.28 -0.55
CA THR A 33 -12.18 -5.17 0.90
C THR A 33 -13.65 -4.84 1.15
N TRP A 34 -14.19 -3.88 0.40
CA TRP A 34 -15.57 -3.43 0.54
C TRP A 34 -16.57 -4.38 -0.14
N LEU A 35 -16.24 -4.96 -1.30
CA LEU A 35 -17.09 -5.93 -1.98
C LEU A 35 -17.35 -7.18 -1.12
N PHE A 36 -16.35 -7.60 -0.33
CA PHE A 36 -16.45 -8.78 0.53
C PHE A 36 -16.81 -8.46 1.99
N MET A 37 -17.11 -7.21 2.36
CA MET A 37 -17.58 -6.91 3.73
C MET A 37 -18.88 -7.67 4.05
N PRO A 38 -19.03 -8.28 5.24
CA PRO A 38 -18.12 -8.23 6.41
C PRO A 38 -17.02 -9.32 6.42
N TYR A 39 -16.98 -10.21 5.45
CA TYR A 39 -16.07 -11.37 5.40
C TYR A 39 -14.65 -11.04 4.88
N SER A 40 -14.34 -9.78 4.64
CA SER A 40 -13.04 -9.34 4.12
C SER A 40 -11.86 -9.69 5.03
N ILE A 41 -12.06 -9.80 6.34
CA ILE A 41 -11.03 -10.30 7.28
C ILE A 41 -10.64 -11.75 7.00
N VAL A 42 -11.59 -12.58 6.54
CA VAL A 42 -11.36 -14.02 6.31
C VAL A 42 -10.82 -14.28 4.91
N PHE A 43 -11.29 -13.55 3.90
CA PHE A 43 -10.94 -13.80 2.51
C PHE A 43 -9.92 -12.82 1.94
N VAL A 44 -10.12 -11.52 2.14
CA VAL A 44 -9.31 -10.47 1.49
C VAL A 44 -8.02 -10.23 2.26
N LEU A 45 -8.09 -10.11 3.59
CA LEU A 45 -6.94 -9.78 4.43
C LEU A 45 -5.79 -10.79 4.30
N PRO A 46 -5.99 -12.12 4.33
CA PRO A 46 -4.88 -13.07 4.18
C PRO A 46 -4.18 -12.93 2.83
N VAL A 47 -4.96 -12.75 1.74
CA VAL A 47 -4.42 -12.57 0.39
C VAL A 47 -3.60 -11.28 0.30
N VAL A 48 -4.12 -10.18 0.85
CA VAL A 48 -3.40 -8.88 0.87
C VAL A 48 -2.12 -8.96 1.70
N LEU A 49 -2.12 -9.66 2.83
CA LEU A 49 -0.91 -9.87 3.64
C LEU A 49 0.14 -10.70 2.89
N CYS A 50 -0.26 -11.78 2.21
CA CYS A 50 0.64 -12.53 1.33
C CYS A 50 1.21 -11.63 0.23
N TYR A 51 0.38 -10.79 -0.37
CA TYR A 51 0.80 -9.88 -1.42
C TYR A 51 1.72 -8.76 -0.92
N LEU A 52 1.53 -8.30 0.33
CA LEU A 52 2.46 -7.37 0.99
C LEU A 52 3.84 -7.99 1.18
N ALA A 53 3.92 -9.27 1.57
CA ALA A 53 5.19 -9.98 1.65
C ALA A 53 5.89 -10.05 0.28
N ILE A 54 5.14 -10.37 -0.78
CA ILE A 54 5.66 -10.36 -2.16
C ILE A 54 6.16 -8.96 -2.54
N SER A 55 5.36 -7.93 -2.29
CA SER A 55 5.71 -6.53 -2.58
C SER A 55 6.97 -6.09 -1.82
N ALA A 56 7.15 -6.57 -0.59
CA ALA A 56 8.34 -6.33 0.21
C ALA A 56 9.60 -6.98 -0.36
N LEU A 57 9.48 -8.13 -1.02
CA LEU A 57 10.58 -8.73 -1.77
C LEU A 57 10.87 -7.95 -3.05
N VAL A 58 9.84 -7.61 -3.83
CA VAL A 58 9.99 -6.89 -5.11
C VAL A 58 10.61 -5.51 -4.92
N MET A 59 10.28 -4.80 -3.83
CA MET A 59 10.83 -3.45 -3.58
C MET A 59 12.36 -3.43 -3.37
N ARG A 60 12.96 -4.58 -3.04
CA ARG A 60 14.43 -4.75 -2.91
C ARG A 60 15.14 -4.72 -4.27
N GLY A 61 14.40 -4.86 -5.37
CA GLY A 61 14.94 -4.75 -6.73
C GLY A 61 15.53 -3.37 -7.01
N ARG A 62 16.49 -3.31 -7.95
CA ARG A 62 17.10 -2.04 -8.40
C ARG A 62 16.30 -1.42 -9.55
N GLY A 63 16.42 -0.11 -9.72
CA GLY A 63 15.82 0.61 -10.84
C GLY A 63 14.29 0.59 -10.83
N GLN A 64 13.69 0.29 -12.00
CA GLN A 64 12.24 0.33 -12.19
C GLN A 64 11.50 -0.75 -11.40
N LEU A 65 12.08 -1.95 -11.25
CA LEU A 65 11.46 -3.05 -10.51
C LEU A 65 11.25 -2.68 -9.03
N GLY A 66 12.25 -2.05 -8.41
CA GLY A 66 12.12 -1.55 -7.04
C GLY A 66 11.09 -0.43 -6.89
N ARG A 67 10.89 0.40 -7.93
CA ARG A 67 9.87 1.46 -7.93
C ARG A 67 8.46 0.89 -7.99
N ILE A 68 8.27 -0.17 -8.80
CA ILE A 68 7.02 -0.92 -8.88
C ILE A 68 6.74 -1.58 -7.52
N GLY A 69 7.71 -2.31 -6.96
CA GLY A 69 7.55 -2.97 -5.67
C GLY A 69 7.19 -2.02 -4.52
N ARG A 70 7.78 -0.83 -4.47
CA ARG A 70 7.38 0.22 -3.51
C ARG A 70 5.93 0.66 -3.71
N GLY A 71 5.50 0.84 -4.95
CA GLY A 71 4.13 1.21 -5.28
C GLY A 71 3.14 0.12 -4.87
N MET A 72 3.46 -1.13 -5.19
CA MET A 72 2.67 -2.30 -4.79
C MET A 72 2.53 -2.37 -3.26
N PHE A 73 3.64 -2.19 -2.54
CA PHE A 73 3.66 -2.26 -1.08
C PHE A 73 2.81 -1.15 -0.45
N ILE A 74 3.02 0.10 -0.86
CA ILE A 74 2.26 1.25 -0.36
C ILE A 74 0.77 1.08 -0.66
N GLY A 75 0.42 0.72 -1.89
CA GLY A 75 -0.98 0.58 -2.27
C GLY A 75 -1.67 -0.59 -1.57
N SER A 76 -0.97 -1.72 -1.38
CA SER A 76 -1.53 -2.88 -0.67
C SER A 76 -1.70 -2.64 0.84
N LEU A 77 -1.00 -1.65 1.40
CA LEU A 77 -1.16 -1.26 2.80
C LEU A 77 -2.55 -0.66 3.08
N SER A 78 -3.24 -0.12 2.05
CA SER A 78 -4.52 0.55 2.25
C SER A 78 -5.58 -0.36 2.86
N GLY A 79 -5.70 -1.61 2.40
CA GLY A 79 -6.73 -2.54 2.86
C GLY A 79 -6.68 -2.80 4.37
N PRO A 80 -5.53 -3.27 4.91
CA PRO A 80 -5.36 -3.46 6.35
C PRO A 80 -5.60 -2.17 7.14
N LEU A 81 -5.08 -1.03 6.67
CA LEU A 81 -5.28 0.27 7.33
C LEU A 81 -6.74 0.70 7.35
N SER A 82 -7.45 0.54 6.24
CA SER A 82 -8.87 0.84 6.07
C SER A 82 -9.71 0.03 7.06
N LEU A 83 -9.45 -1.29 7.16
CA LEU A 83 -10.12 -2.17 8.12
C LEU A 83 -9.81 -1.79 9.58
N ILE A 84 -8.56 -1.42 9.90
CA ILE A 84 -8.19 -0.98 11.25
C ILE A 84 -8.91 0.31 11.63
N ILE A 85 -8.90 1.31 10.75
CA ILE A 85 -9.55 2.60 10.98
C ILE A 85 -11.06 2.41 11.12
N PHE A 86 -11.68 1.68 10.20
CA PHE A 86 -13.12 1.41 10.24
C PHE A 86 -13.50 0.61 11.48
N GLY A 87 -12.77 -0.46 11.80
CA GLY A 87 -13.02 -1.28 12.98
C GLY A 87 -12.91 -0.49 14.29
N ALA A 88 -11.90 0.39 14.39
CA ALA A 88 -11.76 1.28 15.54
C ALA A 88 -12.93 2.26 15.66
N ALA A 89 -13.29 2.93 14.55
CA ALA A 89 -14.42 3.86 14.53
C ALA A 89 -15.75 3.17 14.89
N TRP A 90 -15.97 1.97 14.35
CA TRP A 90 -17.13 1.15 14.65
C TRP A 90 -17.19 0.75 16.12
N ALA A 91 -16.06 0.34 16.72
CA ALA A 91 -15.99 0.00 18.14
C ALA A 91 -16.32 1.19 19.04
N ILE A 92 -15.81 2.38 18.70
CA ILE A 92 -16.13 3.63 19.43
C ILE A 92 -17.62 3.95 19.32
N ALA A 93 -18.19 3.88 18.11
CA ALA A 93 -19.61 4.15 17.89
C ALA A 93 -20.51 3.19 18.69
N ASN A 94 -20.17 1.90 18.72
CA ASN A 94 -20.90 0.91 19.52
C ASN A 94 -20.81 1.19 21.03
N ALA A 95 -19.68 1.71 21.52
CA ALA A 95 -19.50 2.01 22.93
C ALA A 95 -20.32 3.23 23.40
N ILE A 96 -20.59 4.20 22.50
CA ILE A 96 -21.34 5.42 22.83
C ILE A 96 -22.86 5.19 22.76
N GLY A 97 -23.33 4.15 22.06
CA GLY A 97 -24.76 3.88 21.83
C GLY A 97 -25.31 4.66 20.62
N PRO A 98 -26.62 4.55 20.32
CA PRO A 98 -27.25 5.38 19.28
C PRO A 98 -27.09 6.86 19.65
N LEU A 99 -26.58 7.67 18.71
CA LEU A 99 -26.67 9.13 18.79
C LEU A 99 -28.13 9.58 18.66
#